data_AF-A0A1E3VS05-F1
#
_entry.id   AF-A0A1E3VS05-F1
#
_cell.length_a   1.000
_cell.length_b   1.000
_cell.length_c   1.000
_cell.angle_alpha   90.00
_cell.angle_beta   90.00
_cell.angle_gamma   90.00
#
_symmetry.space_group_name_H-M   'P 1'
#
loop_
_entity.id
_entity.type
_entity.pdbx_description
1 polymer ?
#
loop_
_entity_poly.entity_id
_entity_poly.type
_entity_poly.pdbx_seq_one_letter_code
_entity_poly.pdbx_strand_id
1 'polypeptide(L)'
;MMNKFACFAITAALGLACSNAFADESCTKITATGHPAYPVIAFKDGDNIAGAAPELVAKIAKTLKVPLESKDMGTWEEAQAATRDGKADLIFGIYYNDERAGYLDYVQPAFMYDDVAVFVLKGKEFPFKDKNDLVGKKGVTNKGESYGNEFDAS
;
A
#
# COMPACT_ATOMS: atom_id res chain seq x y z
N MET A 1 36.65 31.80 -51.87
CA MET A 1 36.84 30.64 -50.97
C MET A 1 36.68 31.14 -49.55
N MET A 2 35.54 30.88 -48.90
CA MET A 2 35.29 31.36 -47.54
C MET A 2 34.49 30.30 -46.77
N ASN A 3 35.21 29.64 -45.86
CA ASN A 3 34.82 28.95 -44.64
C ASN A 3 33.54 28.07 -44.61
N LYS A 4 33.66 26.80 -45.03
CA LYS A 4 32.70 25.73 -44.73
C LYS A 4 32.85 25.10 -43.32
N PHE A 5 33.70 25.66 -42.46
CA PHE A 5 34.01 25.07 -41.14
C PHE A 5 33.06 25.49 -40.01
N ALA A 6 32.13 26.41 -40.24
CA ALA A 6 31.30 26.95 -39.16
C ALA A 6 30.08 26.08 -38.76
N CYS A 7 29.66 25.11 -39.58
CA CYS A 7 28.46 24.30 -39.30
C CYS A 7 28.73 22.98 -38.55
N PHE A 8 29.98 22.55 -38.39
CA PHE A 8 30.28 21.30 -37.68
C PHE A 8 30.53 21.49 -36.17
N ALA A 9 30.69 22.73 -35.71
CA ALA A 9 30.99 23.02 -34.31
C ALA A 9 29.73 23.10 -33.42
N ILE A 10 28.54 23.27 -33.99
CA ILE A 10 27.30 23.45 -33.20
C ILE A 10 26.64 22.10 -32.86
N THR A 11 26.89 21.04 -33.63
CA THR A 11 26.30 19.71 -33.38
C THR A 11 27.04 18.88 -32.33
N ALA A 12 28.28 19.24 -31.96
CA ALA A 12 29.06 18.52 -30.96
C ALA A 12 28.75 18.94 -29.51
N ALA A 13 28.03 20.06 -29.30
CA ALA A 13 27.71 20.57 -27.98
C ALA A 13 26.43 19.98 -27.36
N LEU A 14 25.58 19.29 -28.13
CA LEU A 14 24.34 18.68 -27.62
C LEU A 14 24.50 17.24 -27.09
N GLY A 15 25.65 16.60 -27.28
CA GLY A 15 25.87 15.20 -26.89
C GLY A 15 26.33 14.98 -25.44
N LEU A 16 26.50 16.03 -24.65
CA LEU A 16 27.11 15.96 -23.30
C LEU A 16 26.19 16.44 -22.16
N ALA A 17 24.91 16.68 -22.45
CA ALA A 17 23.88 16.81 -21.42
C ALA A 17 23.22 15.44 -21.14
N CYS A 18 24.03 14.40 -20.91
CA CYS A 18 23.57 13.32 -20.06
C CYS A 18 23.45 13.92 -18.66
N SER A 19 22.28 14.45 -18.34
CA SER A 19 21.91 14.70 -16.96
C SER A 19 22.09 13.37 -16.24
N ASN A 20 23.17 13.24 -15.47
CA ASN A 20 23.24 12.20 -14.46
C ASN A 20 22.02 12.44 -13.58
N ALA A 21 20.99 11.61 -13.77
CA ALA A 21 19.92 11.49 -12.80
C ALA A 21 20.58 10.87 -11.56
N PHE A 22 21.20 11.72 -10.74
CA PHE A 22 21.56 11.32 -9.40
C PHE A 22 20.24 10.99 -8.71
N ALA A 23 20.14 9.77 -8.20
CA ALA A 23 19.05 9.43 -7.30
C ALA A 23 19.02 10.49 -6.20
N ASP A 24 17.84 11.05 -5.94
CA ASP A 24 17.68 12.01 -4.86
C ASP A 24 18.11 11.33 -3.55
N GLU A 25 19.20 11.82 -2.95
CA GLU A 25 19.72 11.31 -1.67
C GLU A 25 18.71 11.50 -0.53
N SER A 26 17.57 12.16 -0.76
CA SER A 26 16.51 12.35 0.23
C SER A 26 15.78 11.07 0.63
N CYS A 27 15.75 10.03 -0.22
CA CYS A 27 15.04 8.77 0.05
C CYS A 27 15.88 7.85 0.95
N THR A 28 16.08 8.29 2.19
CA THR A 28 16.95 7.63 3.18
C THR A 28 16.23 6.62 4.05
N LYS A 29 14.90 6.52 3.96
CA LYS A 29 14.07 5.63 4.77
C LYS A 29 12.72 5.35 4.10
N ILE A 30 12.07 4.28 4.53
CA ILE A 30 10.67 3.97 4.24
C ILE A 30 9.85 4.35 5.47
N THR A 31 8.87 5.24 5.30
CA THR A 31 7.84 5.51 6.30
C THR A 31 6.63 4.64 5.98
N ALA A 32 6.31 3.70 6.86
CA ALA A 32 5.18 2.82 6.74
C ALA A 32 4.10 3.12 7.77
N THR A 33 2.85 2.81 7.43
CA THR A 33 1.70 2.88 8.35
C THR A 33 0.80 1.65 8.16
N GLY A 34 -0.32 1.57 8.87
CA GLY A 34 -1.19 0.40 8.82
C GLY A 34 -2.45 0.54 9.65
N HIS A 35 -3.25 -0.52 9.66
CA HIS A 35 -4.50 -0.54 10.41
C HIS A 35 -4.22 -0.48 11.93
N PRO A 36 -4.92 0.37 12.71
CA PRO A 36 -4.67 0.49 14.16
C PRO A 36 -5.23 -0.69 14.98
N ALA A 37 -6.16 -1.46 14.41
CA ALA A 37 -6.89 -2.53 15.07
C ALA A 37 -7.10 -3.78 14.20
N TYR A 38 -6.05 -4.32 13.56
CA TYR A 38 -6.08 -5.62 12.89
C TYR A 38 -5.23 -6.62 13.71
N PRO A 39 -5.84 -7.35 14.66
CA PRO A 39 -5.10 -8.20 15.60
C PRO A 39 -4.12 -9.14 14.91
N VAL A 40 -2.96 -9.34 15.52
CA VAL A 40 -1.83 -10.16 15.03
C VAL A 40 -1.12 -9.57 13.79
N ILE A 41 -1.85 -9.04 12.81
CA ILE A 41 -1.27 -8.60 11.54
C ILE A 41 -0.69 -7.18 11.62
N ALA A 42 -1.49 -6.20 12.03
CA ALA A 42 -1.11 -4.80 12.16
C ALA A 42 -2.01 -4.10 13.19
N PHE A 43 -1.41 -3.58 14.25
CA PHE A 43 -2.14 -2.89 15.32
C PHE A 43 -1.31 -1.77 15.91
N LYS A 44 -1.98 -0.79 16.51
CA LYS A 44 -1.35 0.32 17.20
C LYS A 44 -0.63 -0.15 18.45
N ASP A 45 0.64 0.23 18.60
CA ASP A 45 1.45 0.09 19.81
C ASP A 45 2.20 1.40 20.08
N GLY A 46 1.69 2.17 21.05
CA GLY A 46 2.14 3.55 21.27
C GLY A 46 1.92 4.41 20.02
N ASP A 47 2.99 5.02 19.51
CA ASP A 47 3.00 5.85 18.30
C ASP A 47 3.34 5.06 17.02
N ASN A 48 3.41 3.73 17.11
CA ASN A 48 3.83 2.86 16.01
C ASN A 48 2.71 1.89 15.60
N ILE A 49 2.89 1.30 14.42
CA ILE A 49 2.16 0.09 14.03
C ILE A 49 3.07 -1.13 14.27
N ALA A 50 2.58 -2.11 15.01
CA ALA A 50 3.24 -3.35 15.35
C ALA A 50 2.44 -4.57 14.85
N GLY A 51 3.05 -5.75 14.87
CA GLY A 51 2.44 -7.01 14.43
C GLY A 51 3.25 -7.74 13.37
N ALA A 52 2.68 -8.83 12.85
CA ALA A 52 3.37 -9.73 11.93
C ALA A 52 3.78 -9.05 10.61
N ALA A 53 2.95 -8.18 10.04
CA ALA A 53 3.26 -7.48 8.80
C ALA A 53 4.39 -6.44 8.99
N PRO A 54 4.35 -5.53 9.99
CA PRO A 54 5.48 -4.67 10.31
C PRO A 54 6.78 -5.44 10.59
N GLU A 55 6.72 -6.55 11.33
CA GLU A 55 7.91 -7.38 11.61
C GLU A 55 8.51 -8.01 10.36
N LEU A 56 7.68 -8.51 9.45
CA LEU A 56 8.12 -9.08 8.17
C LEU A 56 8.85 -8.01 7.34
N VAL A 57 8.23 -6.84 7.17
CA VAL A 57 8.81 -5.74 6.40
C VAL A 57 10.08 -5.21 7.06
N ALA A 58 10.13 -5.13 8.40
CA ALA A 58 11.35 -4.74 9.12
C ALA A 58 12.52 -5.69 8.87
N LYS A 59 12.28 -7.01 8.83
CA LYS A 59 13.31 -8.02 8.49
C LYS A 59 13.81 -7.87 7.05
N ILE A 60 12.92 -7.58 6.12
CA ILE A 60 13.26 -7.32 4.71
C ILE A 60 14.09 -6.03 4.60
N ALA A 61 13.60 -4.93 5.17
CA ALA A 61 14.27 -3.63 5.16
C ALA A 61 15.68 -3.71 5.78
N LYS A 62 15.84 -4.45 6.89
CA LYS A 62 17.15 -4.74 7.48
C LYS A 62 18.09 -5.48 6.53
N THR A 63 17.60 -6.48 5.81
CA THR A 63 18.38 -7.21 4.79
C THR A 63 18.84 -6.30 3.67
N LEU A 64 17.97 -5.39 3.24
CA LEU A 64 18.22 -4.40 2.20
C LEU A 64 19.04 -3.19 2.68
N LYS A 65 19.30 -3.08 3.99
CA LYS A 65 19.95 -1.94 4.64
C LYS A 65 19.20 -0.61 4.40
N VAL A 66 17.88 -0.68 4.34
CA VAL A 66 17.00 0.49 4.23
C VAL A 66 16.34 0.73 5.59
N PRO A 67 16.46 1.92 6.19
CA PRO A 67 15.74 2.27 7.41
C PRO A 67 14.22 2.21 7.21
N LEU A 68 13.50 1.68 8.19
CA LEU A 68 12.03 1.60 8.21
C LEU A 68 11.51 2.31 9.46
N GLU A 69 10.58 3.24 9.28
CA GLU A 69 9.77 3.84 10.35
C GLU A 69 8.35 3.33 10.24
N SER A 70 7.86 2.59 11.23
CA SER A 70 6.46 2.16 11.30
C SER A 70 5.67 3.11 12.20
N LYS A 71 4.76 3.90 11.64
CA LYS A 71 4.04 4.96 12.37
C LYS A 71 2.54 4.75 12.39
N ASP A 72 1.96 4.90 13.58
CA ASP A 72 0.53 5.11 13.70
C ASP A 72 0.16 6.46 13.09
N MET A 73 -0.85 6.46 12.22
CA MET A 73 -1.36 7.67 11.55
C MET A 73 -2.84 7.91 11.84
N GLY A 74 -3.37 7.28 12.91
CA GLY A 74 -4.72 7.51 13.39
C GLY A 74 -5.70 6.43 12.94
N THR A 75 -6.83 6.86 12.39
CA THR A 75 -7.87 5.95 11.89
C THR A 75 -7.41 5.18 10.66
N TRP A 76 -8.09 4.09 10.33
CA TRP A 76 -7.79 3.32 9.11
C TRP A 76 -7.92 4.15 7.83
N GLU A 77 -8.89 5.06 7.79
CA GLU A 77 -9.09 5.99 6.67
C GLU A 77 -7.93 6.98 6.55
N GLU A 78 -7.41 7.49 7.68
CA GLU A 78 -6.24 8.39 7.69
C GLU A 78 -4.95 7.68 7.27
N ALA A 79 -4.74 6.43 7.68
CA ALA A 79 -3.59 5.62 7.24
C ALA A 79 -3.63 5.36 5.71
N GLN A 80 -4.81 5.02 5.17
CA GLN A 80 -5.01 4.88 3.73
C GLN A 80 -4.77 6.19 2.99
N ALA A 81 -5.33 7.30 3.47
CA ALA A 81 -5.14 8.62 2.89
C ALA A 81 -3.67 9.06 2.95
N ALA A 82 -2.97 8.81 4.06
CA ALA A 82 -1.56 9.13 4.19
C ALA A 82 -0.69 8.40 3.16
N THR A 83 -1.03 7.15 2.84
CA THR A 83 -0.30 6.40 1.81
C THR A 83 -0.64 6.88 0.41
N ARG A 84 -1.92 7.15 0.13
CA ARG A 84 -2.37 7.73 -1.15
C ARG A 84 -1.75 9.10 -1.43
N ASP A 85 -1.65 9.94 -0.41
CA ASP A 85 -1.17 11.31 -0.52
C ASP A 85 0.37 11.41 -0.41
N GLY A 86 1.09 10.29 -0.28
CA GLY A 86 2.55 10.23 -0.18
C GLY A 86 3.14 10.69 1.16
N LYS A 87 2.33 10.76 2.22
CA LYS A 87 2.79 10.99 3.61
C LYS A 87 3.39 9.72 4.23
N ALA A 88 2.94 8.55 3.77
CA ALA A 88 3.56 7.26 4.02
C ALA A 88 3.92 6.61 2.67
N ASP A 89 5.05 5.91 2.64
CA ASP A 89 5.58 5.21 1.47
C ASP A 89 5.00 3.79 1.34
N LEU A 90 4.51 3.21 2.45
CA LEU A 90 4.01 1.85 2.52
C LEU A 90 2.84 1.73 3.52
N ILE A 91 1.89 0.85 3.21
CA ILE A 91 0.80 0.49 4.13
C ILE A 91 0.76 -1.03 4.38
N PHE A 92 0.68 -1.42 5.65
CA PHE A 92 0.64 -2.82 6.04
C PHE A 92 -0.76 -3.41 5.90
N GLY A 93 -0.83 -4.62 5.33
CA GLY A 93 -2.03 -5.46 5.38
C GLY A 93 -3.25 -4.89 4.67
N ILE A 94 -3.08 -3.93 3.73
CA ILE A 94 -4.20 -3.44 2.93
C ILE A 94 -4.61 -4.51 1.91
N TYR A 95 -5.89 -4.85 1.89
CA TYR A 95 -6.43 -5.75 0.87
C TYR A 95 -6.37 -5.13 -0.52
N TYR A 96 -6.10 -5.99 -1.51
CA TYR A 96 -6.20 -5.64 -2.91
C TYR A 96 -7.66 -5.36 -3.29
N ASN A 97 -7.88 -4.25 -3.98
CA ASN A 97 -9.08 -4.01 -4.77
C ASN A 97 -8.74 -3.09 -5.96
N ASP A 98 -9.62 -3.03 -6.95
CA ASP A 98 -9.35 -2.33 -8.22
C ASP A 98 -9.19 -0.82 -8.04
N GLU A 99 -9.91 -0.22 -7.09
CA GLU A 99 -9.80 1.22 -6.77
C GLU A 99 -8.41 1.55 -6.23
N ARG A 100 -7.95 0.79 -5.22
CA ARG A 100 -6.65 0.96 -4.56
C ARG A 100 -5.51 0.66 -5.51
N ALA A 101 -5.64 -0.34 -6.37
CA ALA A 101 -4.66 -0.64 -7.41
C ALA A 101 -4.45 0.52 -8.40
N GLY A 102 -5.40 1.47 -8.47
CA GLY A 102 -5.24 2.70 -9.23
C GLY A 102 -4.22 3.68 -8.64
N TYR A 103 -3.86 3.55 -7.36
CA TYR A 103 -2.92 4.46 -6.68
C TYR A 103 -1.91 3.77 -5.74
N LEU A 104 -1.98 2.45 -5.57
CA LEU A 104 -1.03 1.64 -4.81
C LEU A 104 -0.42 0.56 -5.70
N ASP A 105 0.89 0.38 -5.55
CA ASP A 105 1.57 -0.83 -6.02
C ASP A 105 1.51 -1.92 -4.95
N TYR A 106 1.15 -3.13 -5.37
CA TYR A 106 1.05 -4.29 -4.48
C TYR A 106 2.24 -5.24 -4.67
N VAL A 107 2.83 -5.65 -3.55
CA VAL A 107 3.91 -6.66 -3.55
C VAL A 107 3.36 -8.01 -4.00
N GLN A 108 4.08 -8.66 -4.92
CA GLN A 108 3.75 -10.00 -5.43
C GLN A 108 4.91 -10.97 -5.19
N PRO A 109 4.63 -12.24 -4.81
CA PRO A 109 3.29 -12.74 -4.43
C PRO A 109 2.81 -12.14 -3.10
N ALA A 110 1.49 -12.19 -2.85
CA ALA A 110 0.93 -11.80 -1.57
C ALA A 110 1.57 -12.61 -0.42
N PHE A 111 1.87 -11.95 0.70
CA PHE A 111 2.48 -12.61 1.86
C PHE A 111 1.47 -13.41 2.69
N MET A 112 0.18 -13.10 2.56
CA MET A 112 -0.92 -13.82 3.20
C MET A 112 -2.19 -13.73 2.36
N TYR A 113 -3.07 -14.73 2.52
CA TYR A 113 -4.45 -14.72 2.05
C TYR A 113 -5.37 -14.76 3.27
N ASP A 114 -6.44 -13.98 3.27
CA ASP A 114 -7.46 -13.96 4.32
C ASP A 114 -8.83 -14.19 3.70
N ASP A 115 -9.57 -15.15 4.23
CA ASP A 115 -10.90 -15.51 3.72
C ASP A 115 -11.95 -14.64 4.37
N VAL A 116 -12.79 -13.99 3.54
CA VAL A 116 -13.92 -13.21 4.05
C VAL A 116 -15.04 -14.16 4.49
N ALA A 117 -15.41 -14.08 5.77
CA ALA A 117 -16.45 -14.91 6.37
C ALA A 117 -17.58 -14.06 6.98
N VAL A 118 -18.79 -14.63 6.98
CA VAL A 118 -19.97 -14.04 7.64
C VAL A 118 -20.14 -14.70 9.01
N PHE A 119 -20.14 -13.88 10.06
CA PHE A 119 -20.38 -14.35 11.42
C PHE A 119 -21.80 -14.03 11.85
N VAL A 120 -22.45 -15.02 12.47
CA VAL A 120 -23.81 -14.92 13.00
C VAL A 120 -23.85 -15.34 14.46
N LEU A 121 -24.89 -14.91 15.18
CA LEU A 121 -25.15 -15.41 16.52
C LEU A 121 -25.51 -16.90 16.46
N LYS A 122 -25.04 -17.66 17.46
CA LYS A 122 -25.41 -19.07 17.62
C LYS A 122 -26.93 -19.23 17.68
N GLY A 123 -27.48 -20.16 16.91
CA GLY A 123 -28.93 -20.38 16.75
C GLY A 123 -29.62 -19.42 15.77
N LYS A 124 -28.88 -18.54 15.10
CA LYS A 124 -29.35 -17.64 14.03
C LYS A 124 -28.68 -17.93 12.69
N GLU A 125 -28.12 -19.13 12.56
CA GLU A 125 -27.57 -19.63 11.31
C GLU A 125 -28.65 -19.70 10.23
N PHE A 126 -28.24 -19.52 8.98
CA PHE A 126 -29.10 -19.64 7.81
C PHE A 126 -28.31 -20.33 6.69
N PRO A 127 -28.98 -20.95 5.70
CA PRO A 127 -28.30 -21.48 4.53
C PRO A 127 -27.53 -20.35 3.84
N PHE A 128 -26.20 -20.49 3.78
CA PHE A 128 -25.31 -19.53 3.16
C PHE A 128 -24.43 -20.26 2.17
N LYS A 129 -24.58 -19.93 0.90
CA LYS A 129 -23.79 -20.46 -0.21
C LYS A 129 -22.96 -19.35 -0.85
N ASP A 130 -23.56 -18.19 -1.06
CA ASP A 130 -22.90 -17.05 -1.66
C ASP A 130 -23.49 -15.71 -1.16
N LYS A 131 -22.87 -14.61 -1.60
CA LYS A 131 -23.23 -13.25 -1.18
C LYS A 131 -24.69 -12.88 -1.46
N ASN A 132 -25.36 -13.50 -2.43
CA ASN A 132 -26.76 -13.19 -2.74
C ASN A 132 -27.70 -13.64 -1.62
N ASP A 133 -27.30 -14.62 -0.81
CA ASP A 133 -28.07 -15.07 0.36
C ASP A 133 -28.10 -13.99 1.47
N LEU A 134 -27.29 -12.93 1.34
CA LEU A 134 -27.28 -11.77 2.24
C LEU A 134 -28.29 -10.69 1.84
N VAL A 135 -28.90 -10.77 0.65
CA VAL A 135 -29.91 -9.79 0.22
C VAL A 135 -31.10 -9.79 1.18
N GLY A 136 -31.43 -8.60 1.70
CA GLY A 136 -32.49 -8.42 2.69
C GLY A 136 -32.09 -8.77 4.14
N LYS A 137 -30.85 -9.21 4.37
CA LYS A 137 -30.29 -9.33 5.73
C LYS A 137 -29.75 -7.99 6.21
N LYS A 138 -29.62 -7.84 7.53
CA LYS A 138 -28.96 -6.69 8.15
C LYS A 138 -27.66 -7.18 8.79
N GLY A 139 -26.56 -6.55 8.42
CA GLY A 139 -25.23 -6.85 8.94
C GLY A 139 -24.46 -5.56 9.26
N VAL A 140 -23.25 -5.74 9.77
CA VAL A 140 -22.29 -4.66 10.01
C VAL A 140 -20.94 -5.08 9.47
N THR A 141 -20.17 -4.10 9.00
CA THR A 141 -18.81 -4.26 8.51
C THR A 141 -17.94 -3.17 9.09
N ASN A 142 -16.62 -3.33 8.97
CA ASN A 142 -15.67 -2.28 9.32
C ASN A 142 -15.69 -1.23 8.20
N LYS A 143 -15.72 0.04 8.58
CA LYS A 143 -15.69 1.14 7.61
C LYS A 143 -14.33 1.17 6.90
N GLY A 144 -14.35 1.26 5.57
CA GLY A 144 -13.13 1.40 4.77
C GLY A 144 -12.35 0.10 4.57
N GLU A 145 -12.90 -1.05 4.97
CA GLU A 145 -12.36 -2.35 4.59
C GLU A 145 -12.80 -2.75 3.18
N SER A 146 -12.06 -3.71 2.61
CA SER A 146 -12.44 -4.38 1.37
C SER A 146 -12.79 -5.83 1.69
N TYR A 147 -13.88 -6.30 1.09
CA TYR A 147 -14.36 -7.68 1.19
C TYR A 147 -14.29 -8.39 -0.18
N GLY A 148 -13.53 -7.81 -1.10
CA GLY A 148 -13.42 -8.21 -2.50
C GLY A 148 -14.25 -7.30 -3.42
N ASN A 149 -13.72 -7.02 -4.61
CA ASN A 149 -14.32 -6.12 -5.61
C ASN A 149 -15.83 -6.35 -5.82
N GLU A 150 -16.23 -7.62 -5.82
CA GLU A 150 -17.60 -8.06 -6.02
C GLU A 150 -18.58 -7.71 -4.89
N PHE A 151 -18.09 -7.53 -3.67
CA PHE A 151 -18.84 -7.14 -2.48
C PHE A 151 -18.73 -5.63 -2.25
N ASP A 152 -17.57 -5.05 -2.56
CA ASP A 152 -17.31 -3.61 -2.41
C ASP A 152 -18.10 -2.76 -3.42
N ALA A 153 -18.49 -3.34 -4.56
CA ALA A 153 -19.26 -2.66 -5.60
C ALA A 153 -20.79 -2.66 -5.38
N SER A 154 -21.29 -3.26 -4.29
CA SER A 154 -22.73 -3.42 -4.00
C SER A 154 -23.36 -2.34 -3.12
#